data_AF-A0A831YEB3-F1
#
_entry.id   AF-A0A831YEB3-F1
#
_cell.length_a   1.000
_cell.length_b   1.000
_cell.length_c   1.000
_cell.angle_alpha   90.00
_cell.angle_beta   90.00
_cell.angle_gamma   90.00
#
_symmetry.space_group_name_H-M   'P 1'
#
loop_
_entity.id
_entity.type
_entity.pdbx_description
1 polymer ?
#
loop_
_entity_poly.entity_id
_entity_poly.type
_entity_poly.pdbx_seq_one_letter_code
_entity_poly.pdbx_strand_id
1 'polypeptide(L)' 'MYYVAEVINDECTKYKCNQCTLFCPEPNTLMYINNPDERHAFVYANRCKGCALCVYVCSNLLKRNAIRMVMPEIHSST' A
#
# COMPACT_ATOMS: atom_id res chain seq x y z
N MET A 1 -7.02 17.75 0.84
CA MET A 1 -6.57 16.48 1.48
C MET A 1 -7.25 15.34 0.80
N TYR A 2 -6.52 14.28 0.46
CA TYR A 2 -7.08 13.04 -0.05
C TYR A 2 -6.58 11.88 0.83
N TYR A 3 -7.36 10.81 0.90
CA TYR A 3 -6.93 9.58 1.57
C TYR A 3 -5.73 8.98 0.84
N VAL A 4 -4.77 8.45 1.61
CA VAL A 4 -3.62 7.71 1.09
C VAL A 4 -3.76 6.22 1.39
N ALA A 5 -3.12 5.38 0.59
CA ALA A 5 -3.09 3.95 0.88
C ALA A 5 -2.08 3.65 1.99
N GLU A 6 -2.45 2.75 2.90
CA GLU A 6 -1.62 2.20 3.95
C GLU A 6 -1.62 0.66 3.84
N VAL A 7 -0.45 0.06 3.99
CA VAL A 7 -0.27 -1.40 4.01
C VAL A 7 -0.26 -1.89 5.46
N ILE A 8 -1.02 -2.94 5.75
CA ILE A 8 -0.98 -3.64 7.03
C ILE A 8 0.10 -4.72 6.92
N ASN A 9 1.31 -4.44 7.42
CA ASN A 9 2.49 -5.29 7.20
C ASN A 9 2.26 -6.74 7.63
N ASP A 10 1.71 -6.96 8.83
CA ASP A 10 1.44 -8.29 9.38
C ASP A 10 0.52 -9.12 8.49
N GLU A 11 -0.47 -8.49 7.84
CA GLU A 11 -1.35 -9.16 6.88
C GLU A 11 -0.68 -9.36 5.52
N CYS A 12 0.05 -8.35 5.04
CA CYS A 12 0.71 -8.39 3.73
C CYS A 12 1.79 -9.48 3.66
N THR A 13 2.55 -9.64 4.75
CA THR A 13 3.65 -10.62 4.86
C THR A 13 3.19 -12.08 4.85
N LYS A 14 1.91 -12.36 5.12
CA LYS A 14 1.35 -13.71 4.98
C LYS A 14 1.36 -14.19 3.53
N TYR A 15 1.24 -13.27 2.57
CA TYR A 15 1.03 -13.60 1.14
C TYR A 15 2.23 -13.40 0.24
N LYS A 16 3.13 -12.45 0.56
CA LYS A 16 4.42 -12.26 -0.15
C LYS A 16 4.29 -12.10 -1.68
N CYS A 17 3.25 -11.38 -2.10
CA CYS A 17 2.69 -11.54 -3.43
C CYS A 17 3.09 -10.50 -4.48
N ASN A 18 3.57 -9.32 -4.06
CA ASN A 18 3.90 -8.11 -4.84
C ASN A 18 2.88 -7.59 -5.90
N GLN A 19 1.73 -8.24 -6.11
CA GLN A 19 0.85 -7.94 -7.25
C GLN A 19 0.35 -6.49 -7.30
N CYS A 20 0.07 -5.89 -6.14
CA CYS A 20 -0.46 -4.53 -6.08
C CYS A 20 0.50 -3.48 -6.67
N THR A 21 1.82 -3.72 -6.68
CA THR A 21 2.80 -2.78 -7.26
C THR A 21 2.66 -2.64 -8.77
N LEU A 22 2.13 -3.67 -9.45
CA LEU A 22 1.94 -3.67 -10.90
C LEU A 22 0.77 -2.79 -11.35
N PHE A 23 -0.13 -2.44 -10.44
CA PHE A 23 -1.37 -1.70 -10.73
C PHE A 23 -1.35 -0.28 -10.15
N CYS A 24 -0.27 0.12 -9.48
CA CYS A 24 -0.15 1.50 -9.03
C CYS A 24 0.08 2.40 -10.25
N PRO A 25 -0.81 3.35 -10.54
CA PRO A 25 -0.65 4.22 -11.71
C PRO A 25 0.43 5.28 -11.49
N GLU A 26 0.81 5.51 -10.23
CA GLU A 26 1.86 6.46 -9.88
C GLU A 26 3.20 5.72 -9.70
N PRO A 27 4.23 6.05 -10.50
CA PRO A 27 5.52 5.41 -10.38
C PRO A 27 6.15 5.63 -9.00
N ASN A 28 6.94 4.66 -8.54
CA ASN A 28 7.73 4.76 -7.30
C ASN A 28 6.90 5.17 -6.07
N THR A 29 5.64 4.75 -6.00
CA THR A 29 4.71 5.12 -4.92
C THR A 29 4.32 3.93 -4.06
N LEU A 30 3.99 2.81 -4.69
CA LEU A 30 3.75 1.53 -4.02
C LEU A 30 4.88 0.58 -4.40
N MET A 31 5.74 0.29 -3.43
CA MET A 31 6.95 -0.50 -3.61
C MET A 31 6.85 -1.79 -2.81
N TYR A 32 7.80 -2.71 -3.01
CA TYR A 32 7.82 -4.01 -2.36
C TYR A 32 9.19 -4.31 -1.80
N ILE A 33 9.25 -4.65 -0.51
CA ILE A 33 10.46 -5.15 0.14
C ILE A 33 10.55 -6.65 -0.17
N ASN A 34 11.70 -7.08 -0.71
CA ASN A 34 11.93 -8.46 -1.10
C ASN A 34 13.27 -8.98 -0.58
N ASN A 35 13.40 -9.07 0.74
CA ASN A 35 14.55 -9.70 1.38
C ASN A 35 14.08 -10.92 2.20
N PRO A 36 14.99 -11.78 2.71
CA PRO A 36 14.60 -12.99 3.45
C PRO A 36 13.79 -12.71 4.73
N ASP A 37 14.10 -11.62 5.42
CA ASP A 37 13.58 -11.28 6.75
C ASP A 37 12.24 -10.52 6.69
N GLU A 38 12.00 -9.78 5.61
CA GLU A 38 10.88 -8.87 5.44
C GLU A 38 10.36 -8.91 3.99
N ARG A 39 9.09 -9.27 3.84
CA ARG A 39 8.41 -9.35 2.53
C ARG A 39 7.01 -8.79 2.62
N HIS A 40 6.86 -7.53 2.25
CA HIS A 40 5.57 -6.86 2.11
C HIS A 40 5.68 -5.63 1.21
N ALA A 41 4.52 -5.10 0.81
CA ALA A 41 4.44 -3.82 0.11
C ALA A 41 4.52 -2.64 1.08
N PHE A 42 4.88 -1.46 0.60
CA PHE A 42 4.80 -0.21 1.36
C PHE A 42 4.48 0.96 0.44
N VAL A 43 3.87 2.00 1.00
CA VAL A 43 3.40 3.19 0.25
C VAL A 43 4.18 4.42 0.69
N TYR A 44 4.75 5.15 -0.28
CA TYR A 44 5.21 6.51 -0.08
C TYR A 44 4.00 7.45 -0.06
N ALA A 45 3.48 7.74 1.14
CA ALA A 45 2.23 8.48 1.34
C ALA A 45 2.23 9.87 0.66
N ASN A 46 3.38 10.55 0.61
CA ASN A 46 3.56 11.85 -0.05
C ASN A 46 3.40 11.78 -1.59
N ARG A 47 3.51 10.60 -2.19
CA ARG A 47 3.33 10.38 -3.63
C ARG A 47 1.99 9.77 -3.99
N CYS A 48 1.34 9.07 -3.06
CA CYS A 48 0.03 8.46 -3.25
C CYS A 48 -0.96 9.48 -3.80
N LYS A 49 -1.79 9.12 -4.79
CA LYS A 49 -2.84 10.01 -5.35
C LYS A 49 -4.25 9.60 -4.95
N GLY A 50 -4.39 8.68 -4.01
CA GLY A 50 -5.69 8.27 -3.46
C GLY A 50 -6.61 7.49 -4.41
N CYS A 51 -6.10 6.90 -5.50
CA CYS A 51 -6.93 6.21 -6.50
C CYS A 51 -7.53 4.87 -6.05
N ALA A 52 -7.09 4.31 -4.92
CA ALA A 52 -7.55 3.04 -4.34
C ALA A 52 -7.39 1.78 -5.21
N LEU A 53 -6.69 1.82 -6.35
CA LEU A 53 -6.47 0.62 -7.19
C LEU A 53 -5.71 -0.49 -6.46
N CYS A 54 -4.71 -0.15 -5.65
CA CYS A 54 -3.98 -1.13 -4.85
C CYS A 54 -4.87 -1.83 -3.82
N VAL A 55 -5.84 -1.10 -3.24
CA VAL A 55 -6.86 -1.66 -2.34
C VAL A 55 -7.73 -2.63 -3.11
N TYR A 56 -8.31 -2.21 -4.25
CA TYR A 56 -9.13 -3.09 -5.11
C TYR A 56 -8.40 -4.39 -5.48
N VAL A 57 -7.12 -4.30 -5.88
CA VAL A 57 -6.32 -5.49 -6.19
C VAL A 57 -6.16 -6.38 -4.96
N CYS A 58 -5.84 -5.79 -3.81
CA CYS A 58 -5.60 -6.55 -2.59
C CYS A 58 -6.88 -7.21 -2.02
N SER A 59 -7.99 -6.48 -1.96
CA SER A 59 -9.26 -6.94 -1.36
C SER A 59 -10.15 -7.66 -2.36
N ASN A 60 -10.35 -7.12 -3.56
CA ASN A 60 -11.37 -7.63 -4.48
C ASN A 60 -10.81 -8.68 -5.43
N LEU A 61 -9.63 -8.45 -6.01
CA LEU A 61 -9.02 -9.39 -6.94
C LEU A 61 -8.35 -10.57 -6.23
N LEU A 62 -7.63 -10.30 -5.13
CA LEU A 62 -6.77 -11.31 -4.48
C LEU A 62 -7.28 -11.79 -3.12
N LYS A 63 -8.34 -11.17 -2.56
CA LYS A 63 -8.99 -11.54 -1.30
C LYS A 63 -8.07 -11.58 -0.07
N ARG A 64 -7.14 -10.61 0.03
CA ARG A 64 -6.12 -10.52 1.10
C ARG A 64 -6.38 -9.42 2.12
N ASN A 65 -7.07 -8.34 1.72
CA ASN A 65 -7.45 -7.22 2.60
C ASN A 65 -6.29 -6.57 3.39
N ALA A 66 -5.06 -6.59 2.85
CA ALA A 66 -3.86 -6.10 3.52
C ALA A 66 -3.52 -4.62 3.19
N ILE A 67 -4.40 -3.90 2.50
CA ILE A 67 -4.22 -2.48 2.15
C ILE A 67 -5.54 -1.77 2.41
N ARG A 68 -5.49 -0.59 3.03
CA ARG A 68 -6.64 0.28 3.30
C ARG A 68 -6.35 1.72 2.93
N MET A 69 -7.40 2.52 2.76
CA MET A 69 -7.28 3.96 2.60
C MET A 69 -7.37 4.64 3.97
N VAL A 70 -6.43 5.53 4.28
CA VAL A 70 -6.37 6.29 5.54
C VAL A 70 -6.22 7.78 5.27
N MET A 71 -6.74 8.60 6.18
CA MET A 71 -6.51 10.04 6.12
C MET A 71 -5.10 10.30 6.65
N PRO A 72 -4.19 10.91 5.86
CA PRO A 72 -2.84 11.17 6.34
C PRO A 72 -2.90 12.16 7.52
N GLU A 73 -2.21 11.83 8.61
CA GLU A 73 -2.06 12.75 9.72
C GLU A 73 -1.33 14.01 9.21
N ILE A 74 -2.01 15.14 9.28
CA ILE A 74 -1.39 16.43 9.05
C ILE A 74 -0.35 16.54 10.16
N HIS A 75 0.93 16.55 9.80
CA HIS A 75 1.96 16.93 10.75
C HIS A 75 1.62 18.35 11.19
N SER A 76 1.00 18.49 12.36
CA SER A 76 1.04 19.73 13.11
C SER A 76 2.50 19.87 13.51
N SER A 77 3.27 20.55 12.66
CA SER A 77 4.63 20.97 12.93
C SER A 77 4.64 21.60 14.32
N THR A 78 5.17 20.86 15.29
CA THR A 78 5.46 21.36 16.63
C THR A 78 6.94 21.70 16.67
#